data_AF-A0A6M3J8U4-F1
#
_entry.id   AF-A0A6M3J8U4-F1
#
_cell.length_a   1.000
_cell.length_b   1.000
_cell.length_c   1.000
_cell.angle_alpha   90.00
_cell.angle_beta   90.00
_cell.angle_gamma   90.00
#
_symmetry.space_group_name_H-M   'P 1'
#
loop_
_entity.id
_entity.type
_entity.pdbx_description
1 polymer ?
#
loop_
_entity_poly.entity_id
_entity_poly.type
_entity_poly.pdbx_seq_one_letter_code
_entity_poly.pdbx_strand_id
1 'polypeptide(L)'
;MGPNTNRAKYTDIQSALNALIESRHGGIFILDGVYTLPTTYLPDRDISVMGESMGGVELRNTANEQLFVLFDLTSNFNFSNFFVNSQNDGNTSDPLFRINGTTAASNTSRVFIEKVKFALKDTSTWAQTTGDCGIYCNRGQGSIVINNSYCEGGSYFVSINEYEIFRMSQCQTEDIMYADVNAVDLNDVEVAGLVSKNFRFRCLRFYNSDIKKRCIIQAVNAVSKSNLIGSKYQQGALVRYYDLVNIISSIFEIANGCSGAGQTAGIDTYNCNQLLVDKNIISINITDTYQTRGIGLFNINNGNVEGNNLRIDNTNIGQNHYGIFGQNLDDSVVNGNNVNMVNSGAKDVGYSWDATSTGNRGAGNLALNFGTAEIDLGGNSIDVNGA
;
A
#
# COMPACT_ATOMS: atom_id res chain seq x y z
N MET A 1 35.63 13.59 8.95
CA MET A 1 36.62 12.68 8.30
C MET A 1 37.40 13.48 7.26
N GLY A 2 38.73 13.52 7.36
CA GLY A 2 39.59 14.19 6.38
C GLY A 2 39.71 13.39 5.06
N PRO A 3 40.19 13.99 3.95
CA PRO A 3 40.08 13.41 2.62
C PRO A 3 41.11 12.30 2.38
N ASN A 4 40.64 11.10 2.02
CA ASN A 4 41.46 10.07 1.41
C ASN A 4 41.65 10.37 -0.09
N THR A 5 42.89 10.18 -0.57
CA THR A 5 43.31 10.19 -1.97
C THR A 5 42.44 9.26 -2.83
N ASN A 6 42.01 9.73 -4.01
CA ASN A 6 41.13 9.08 -5.03
C ASN A 6 39.67 9.60 -5.14
N ARG A 7 39.37 10.84 -4.75
CA ARG A 7 38.06 11.47 -5.05
C ARG A 7 38.17 12.35 -6.30
N ALA A 8 37.71 11.84 -7.45
CA ALA A 8 37.41 12.71 -8.59
C ALA A 8 36.19 13.57 -8.23
N LYS A 9 36.25 14.87 -8.55
CA LYS A 9 35.15 15.81 -8.33
C LYS A 9 34.44 16.04 -9.64
N TYR A 10 33.12 15.87 -9.63
CA TYR A 10 32.26 16.09 -10.79
C TYR A 10 31.28 17.22 -10.48
N THR A 11 30.94 18.00 -11.50
CA THR A 11 29.94 19.08 -11.40
C THR A 11 28.54 18.59 -11.74
N ASP A 12 28.42 17.40 -12.33
CA ASP A 12 27.18 16.79 -12.75
C ASP A 12 27.14 15.31 -12.37
N ILE A 13 25.95 14.83 -12.01
CA ILE A 13 25.74 13.48 -11.50
C ILE A 13 25.94 12.42 -12.58
N GLN A 14 25.52 12.68 -13.83
CA GLN A 14 25.69 11.71 -14.92
C GLN A 14 27.17 11.45 -15.23
N SER A 15 28.02 12.47 -15.25
CA SER A 15 29.47 12.28 -15.44
C SER A 15 30.11 11.53 -14.28
N ALA A 16 29.65 11.78 -13.05
CA ALA A 16 30.09 11.00 -11.90
C ALA A 16 29.73 9.51 -12.06
N LEU A 17 28.50 9.20 -12.47
CA LEU A 17 28.05 7.83 -12.76
C LEU A 17 28.83 7.20 -13.93
N ASN A 18 29.08 7.95 -15.00
CA ASN A 18 29.83 7.47 -16.15
C ASN A 18 31.27 7.09 -15.78
N ALA A 19 31.89 7.83 -14.87
CA ALA A 19 33.22 7.49 -14.37
C ALA A 19 33.23 6.21 -13.52
N LEU A 20 32.10 5.83 -12.92
CA LEU A 20 31.99 4.58 -12.18
C LEU A 20 31.97 3.35 -13.10
N ILE A 21 31.67 3.50 -14.40
CA ILE A 21 31.65 2.40 -15.38
C ILE A 21 33.00 1.66 -15.43
N GLU A 22 34.10 2.39 -15.25
CA GLU A 22 35.46 1.87 -15.28
C GLU A 22 35.91 1.26 -13.93
N SER A 23 35.10 1.42 -12.88
CA SER A 23 35.36 0.90 -11.53
C SER A 23 34.57 -0.37 -11.24
N ARG A 24 35.09 -1.27 -10.40
CA ARG A 24 34.40 -2.54 -10.04
C ARG A 24 33.26 -2.33 -9.03
N HIS A 25 33.40 -1.35 -8.14
CA HIS A 25 32.41 -0.97 -7.13
C HIS A 25 32.59 0.53 -6.89
N GLY A 26 31.50 1.27 -6.76
CA GLY A 26 31.59 2.70 -6.55
C GLY A 26 30.32 3.32 -6.01
N GLY A 27 30.45 4.57 -5.59
CA GLY A 27 29.31 5.37 -5.20
C GLY A 27 29.58 6.83 -5.45
N ILE A 28 28.51 7.57 -5.65
CA ILE A 28 28.54 9.02 -5.71
C ILE A 28 28.10 9.55 -4.36
N PHE A 29 28.87 10.51 -3.85
CA PHE A 29 28.53 11.27 -2.65
C PHE A 29 28.19 12.70 -3.08
N ILE A 30 26.94 13.09 -2.86
CA ILE A 30 26.39 14.39 -3.29
C ILE A 30 26.45 15.32 -2.08
N LEU A 31 27.12 16.46 -2.23
CA LEU A 31 27.21 17.47 -1.18
C LEU A 31 25.89 18.23 -1.05
N ASP A 32 25.66 18.87 0.08
CA ASP A 32 24.47 19.70 0.29
C ASP A 32 24.31 20.75 -0.83
N GLY A 33 23.09 20.89 -1.34
CA GLY A 33 22.75 21.74 -2.47
C GLY A 33 21.44 21.35 -3.15
N VAL A 34 21.01 22.18 -4.08
CA VAL A 34 19.85 21.94 -4.95
C VAL A 34 20.36 21.61 -6.36
N TYR A 35 19.95 20.45 -6.88
CA TYR A 35 20.40 19.92 -8.15
C TYR A 35 19.21 19.62 -9.05
N THR A 36 19.08 20.35 -10.16
CA THR A 36 18.14 19.98 -11.22
C THR A 36 18.84 19.08 -12.22
N LEU A 37 18.33 17.87 -12.41
CA LEU A 37 18.92 16.84 -13.24
C LEU A 37 18.00 16.51 -14.42
N PRO A 38 18.54 16.35 -15.63
CA PRO A 38 17.83 15.62 -16.67
C PRO A 38 17.67 14.15 -16.26
N THR A 39 16.92 13.40 -17.05
CA THR A 39 16.83 11.94 -16.90
C THR A 39 18.22 11.31 -16.74
N THR A 40 18.47 10.69 -15.59
CA THR A 40 19.76 10.10 -15.23
C THR A 40 19.71 8.59 -15.37
N TYR A 41 20.63 8.04 -16.18
CA TYR A 41 20.70 6.59 -16.44
C TYR A 41 21.81 5.96 -15.61
N LEU A 42 21.46 4.91 -14.87
CA LEU A 42 22.45 4.13 -14.13
C LEU A 42 23.06 3.03 -15.02
N PRO A 43 24.39 2.85 -15.00
CA PRO A 43 25.01 1.71 -15.66
C PRO A 43 24.77 0.42 -14.88
N ASP A 44 24.90 -0.74 -15.53
CA ASP A 44 24.76 -2.05 -14.88
C ASP A 44 25.99 -2.39 -14.01
N ARG A 45 26.06 -1.71 -12.86
CA ARG A 45 27.11 -1.85 -11.86
C ARG A 45 26.54 -1.65 -10.47
N ASP A 46 27.22 -2.25 -9.49
CA ASP A 46 26.91 -2.02 -8.08
C ASP A 46 27.21 -0.56 -7.72
N ILE A 47 26.15 0.23 -7.50
CA ILE A 47 26.25 1.68 -7.30
C ILE A 47 25.52 2.12 -6.03
N SER A 48 26.17 2.98 -5.25
CA SER A 48 25.52 3.74 -4.19
C SER A 48 25.43 5.23 -4.56
N VAL A 49 24.23 5.79 -4.57
CA VAL A 49 23.97 7.24 -4.65
C VAL A 49 23.61 7.73 -3.25
N MET A 50 24.48 8.54 -2.66
CA MET A 50 24.33 8.99 -1.28
C MET A 50 24.42 10.52 -1.20
N GLY A 51 23.40 11.15 -0.62
CA GLY A 51 23.49 12.56 -0.24
C GLY A 51 24.20 12.73 1.11
N GLU A 52 24.77 13.91 1.31
CA GLU A 52 25.36 14.32 2.58
C GLU A 52 24.33 14.34 3.70
N SER A 53 23.12 14.81 3.41
CA SER A 53 21.99 14.78 4.34
C SER A 53 20.64 14.80 3.62
N MET A 54 19.63 14.15 4.20
CA MET A 54 18.27 14.09 3.62
C MET A 54 17.63 15.47 3.43
N GLY A 55 17.93 16.44 4.31
CA GLY A 55 17.40 17.80 4.22
C GLY A 55 18.33 18.80 3.51
N GLY A 56 19.59 18.45 3.28
CA GLY A 56 20.58 19.33 2.65
C GLY A 56 20.81 19.04 1.17
N VAL A 57 20.58 17.82 0.70
CA VAL A 57 20.64 17.46 -0.73
C VAL A 57 19.23 17.38 -1.30
N GLU A 58 18.90 18.31 -2.20
CA GLU A 58 17.64 18.31 -2.94
C GLU A 58 17.88 18.00 -4.42
N LEU A 59 17.30 16.90 -4.90
CA LEU A 59 17.32 16.50 -6.31
C LEU A 59 15.97 16.84 -6.96
N ARG A 60 16.01 17.58 -8.05
CA ARG A 60 14.87 17.94 -8.89
C ARG A 60 15.03 17.29 -10.23
N ASN A 61 14.00 16.64 -10.76
CA ASN A 61 13.98 16.25 -12.16
C ASN A 61 13.75 17.48 -13.05
N THR A 62 14.15 17.40 -14.32
CA THR A 62 13.56 18.25 -15.35
C THR A 62 12.05 18.01 -15.37
N ALA A 63 11.26 19.07 -15.52
CA ALA A 63 9.81 18.96 -15.48
C ALA A 63 9.29 17.90 -16.47
N ASN A 64 8.45 17.00 -15.97
CA ASN A 64 7.84 15.91 -16.74
C ASN A 64 8.84 14.87 -17.27
N GLU A 65 10.00 14.73 -16.63
CA GLU A 65 10.97 13.66 -16.90
C GLU A 65 11.18 12.76 -15.68
N GLN A 66 11.75 11.56 -15.88
CA GLN A 66 12.17 10.73 -14.76
C GLN A 66 13.46 11.27 -14.13
N LEU A 67 13.70 11.02 -12.84
CA LEU A 67 14.97 11.38 -12.20
C LEU A 67 16.02 10.28 -12.46
N PHE A 68 15.70 9.04 -12.08
CA PHE A 68 16.58 7.89 -12.25
C PHE A 68 15.90 6.80 -13.08
N VAL A 69 16.62 6.29 -14.07
CA VAL A 69 16.19 5.17 -14.92
C VAL A 69 17.14 3.98 -14.75
N LEU A 70 16.56 2.87 -14.33
CA LEU A 70 17.18 1.55 -14.24
C LEU A 70 16.50 0.66 -15.29
N PHE A 71 17.17 0.38 -16.40
CA PHE A 71 16.60 -0.36 -17.52
C PHE A 71 17.44 -1.59 -17.85
N ASP A 72 16.86 -2.79 -17.75
CA ASP A 72 17.55 -4.07 -17.98
C ASP A 72 18.87 -4.20 -17.20
N LEU A 73 18.82 -3.89 -15.90
CA LEU A 73 19.98 -3.96 -15.01
C LEU A 73 19.93 -5.20 -14.11
N THR A 74 21.09 -5.76 -13.82
CA THR A 74 21.26 -6.97 -12.99
C THR A 74 22.01 -6.70 -11.68
N SER A 75 22.57 -5.50 -11.53
CA SER A 75 23.39 -5.09 -10.39
C SER A 75 22.59 -4.56 -9.19
N ASN A 76 23.31 -4.27 -8.10
CA ASN A 76 22.72 -3.72 -6.88
C ASN A 76 22.80 -2.19 -6.86
N PHE A 77 21.70 -1.53 -6.51
CA PHE A 77 21.61 -0.07 -6.43
C PHE A 77 21.17 0.35 -5.04
N ASN A 78 21.87 1.30 -4.45
CA ASN A 78 21.53 1.88 -3.16
C ASN A 78 21.35 3.40 -3.29
N PHE A 79 20.22 3.91 -2.82
CA PHE A 79 19.89 5.33 -2.84
C PHE A 79 19.63 5.78 -1.41
N SER A 80 20.36 6.79 -0.93
CA SER A 80 20.20 7.20 0.47
C SER A 80 20.50 8.67 0.79
N ASN A 81 19.86 9.16 1.85
CA ASN A 81 20.12 10.45 2.50
C ASN A 81 19.96 11.67 1.56
N PHE A 82 18.88 11.75 0.80
CA PHE A 82 18.55 12.95 0.02
C PHE A 82 17.04 13.17 -0.07
N PHE A 83 16.68 14.38 -0.47
CA PHE A 83 15.32 14.79 -0.79
C PHE A 83 15.15 14.82 -2.32
N VAL A 84 14.05 14.27 -2.79
CA VAL A 84 13.60 14.34 -4.17
C VAL A 84 12.40 15.28 -4.24
N ASN A 85 12.53 16.38 -4.98
CA ASN A 85 11.48 17.37 -5.20
C ASN A 85 11.01 17.35 -6.65
N SER A 86 9.86 16.75 -6.88
CA SER A 86 9.31 16.60 -8.22
C SER A 86 8.98 17.93 -8.88
N GLN A 87 9.39 18.06 -10.14
CA GLN A 87 9.02 19.16 -11.02
C GLN A 87 7.93 18.78 -12.02
N ASN A 88 7.34 17.58 -11.88
CA ASN A 88 6.22 17.14 -12.70
C ASN A 88 5.00 18.06 -12.52
N ASP A 89 4.22 18.25 -13.57
CA ASP A 89 3.03 19.13 -13.55
C ASP A 89 1.75 18.42 -13.06
N GLY A 90 1.88 17.19 -12.57
CA GLY A 90 0.80 16.34 -12.10
C GLY A 90 0.06 15.59 -13.22
N ASN A 91 0.08 16.02 -14.48
CA ASN A 91 -0.64 15.30 -15.55
C ASN A 91 0.19 14.18 -16.19
N THR A 92 1.44 14.06 -15.78
CA THR A 92 2.42 13.09 -16.25
C THR A 92 2.28 11.76 -15.51
N SER A 93 2.53 10.66 -16.21
CA SER A 93 2.69 9.32 -15.65
C SER A 93 4.16 8.94 -15.42
N ASP A 94 5.08 9.90 -15.56
CA ASP A 94 6.51 9.65 -15.51
C ASP A 94 6.99 9.59 -14.04
N PRO A 95 7.45 8.41 -13.59
CA PRO A 95 7.89 8.23 -12.22
C PRO A 95 9.26 8.87 -12.00
N LEU A 96 9.54 9.32 -10.78
CA LEU A 96 10.88 9.85 -10.45
C LEU A 96 11.92 8.73 -10.51
N PHE A 97 11.58 7.53 -10.03
CA PHE A 97 12.41 6.35 -10.15
C PHE A 97 11.71 5.36 -11.07
N ARG A 98 12.28 5.14 -12.26
CA ARG A 98 11.79 4.16 -13.22
C ARG A 98 12.68 2.93 -13.22
N ILE A 99 12.16 1.81 -12.77
CA ILE A 99 12.86 0.52 -12.72
C ILE A 99 12.15 -0.42 -13.67
N ASN A 100 12.76 -0.76 -14.81
CA ASN A 100 12.05 -1.43 -15.90
C ASN A 100 12.88 -2.53 -16.57
N GLY A 101 12.25 -3.66 -16.89
CA GLY A 101 12.81 -4.72 -17.71
C GLY A 101 12.07 -4.87 -19.04
N THR A 102 12.80 -5.19 -20.12
CA THR A 102 12.20 -5.71 -21.37
C THR A 102 11.50 -7.04 -21.12
N THR A 103 12.10 -7.87 -20.29
CA THR A 103 11.57 -9.12 -19.75
C THR A 103 11.78 -9.16 -18.23
N ALA A 104 11.08 -10.05 -17.51
CA ALA A 104 11.33 -10.21 -16.09
C ALA A 104 12.78 -10.67 -15.81
N ALA A 105 13.31 -11.57 -16.64
CA ALA A 105 14.66 -12.12 -16.49
C ALA A 105 15.80 -11.15 -16.86
N SER A 106 15.51 -10.08 -17.61
CA SER A 106 16.52 -9.08 -17.98
C SER A 106 16.73 -8.01 -16.91
N ASN A 107 15.84 -7.92 -15.92
CA ASN A 107 15.94 -6.99 -14.82
C ASN A 107 15.92 -7.73 -13.47
N THR A 108 17.09 -8.16 -13.01
CA THR A 108 17.29 -8.85 -11.74
C THR A 108 17.87 -7.94 -10.66
N SER A 109 17.89 -6.62 -10.92
CA SER A 109 18.48 -5.64 -10.03
C SER A 109 17.90 -5.67 -8.61
N ARG A 110 18.76 -5.41 -7.62
CA ARG A 110 18.32 -5.22 -6.24
C ARG A 110 18.44 -3.75 -5.90
N VAL A 111 17.31 -3.12 -5.62
CA VAL A 111 17.23 -1.68 -5.37
C VAL A 111 16.88 -1.43 -3.91
N PHE A 112 17.78 -0.73 -3.21
CA PHE A 112 17.65 -0.32 -1.82
C PHE A 112 17.49 1.20 -1.77
N ILE A 113 16.43 1.67 -1.11
CA ILE A 113 16.11 3.10 -0.96
C ILE A 113 15.94 3.38 0.53
N GLU A 114 16.87 4.13 1.14
CA GLU A 114 16.89 4.40 2.58
C GLU A 114 16.99 5.90 2.89
N LYS A 115 16.14 6.41 3.80
CA LYS A 115 16.20 7.84 4.20
C LYS A 115 16.11 8.79 3.01
N VAL A 116 15.20 8.47 2.11
CA VAL A 116 14.86 9.34 0.98
C VAL A 116 13.51 9.98 1.25
N LYS A 117 13.44 11.30 1.11
CA LYS A 117 12.18 12.06 1.12
C LYS A 117 11.73 12.26 -0.32
N PHE A 118 10.47 11.96 -0.63
CA PHE A 118 9.83 12.30 -1.91
C PHE A 118 8.78 13.38 -1.67
N ALA A 119 8.89 14.51 -2.37
CA ALA A 119 7.81 15.47 -2.52
C ALA A 119 7.30 15.40 -3.95
N LEU A 120 6.12 14.80 -4.09
CA LEU A 120 5.46 14.58 -5.36
C LEU A 120 4.41 15.67 -5.58
N LYS A 121 4.17 16.06 -6.82
CA LYS A 121 3.14 17.06 -7.14
C LYS A 121 1.77 16.42 -7.24
N ASP A 122 0.84 16.95 -6.46
CA ASP A 122 -0.58 16.59 -6.53
C ASP A 122 -1.24 17.14 -7.79
N THR A 123 -2.15 16.35 -8.38
CA THR A 123 -3.14 16.90 -9.31
C THR A 123 -4.35 17.41 -8.54
N SER A 124 -4.69 18.68 -8.78
CA SER A 124 -5.91 19.29 -8.22
C SER A 124 -7.23 18.78 -8.84
N THR A 125 -7.19 17.81 -9.77
CA THR A 125 -8.35 17.43 -10.59
C THR A 125 -8.67 15.94 -10.54
N TRP A 126 -9.87 15.66 -10.00
CA TRP A 126 -10.54 14.40 -9.67
C TRP A 126 -10.55 13.25 -10.72
N ALA A 127 -10.07 13.43 -11.95
CA ALA A 127 -10.51 12.59 -13.07
C ALA A 127 -9.45 11.68 -13.72
N GLN A 128 -8.21 11.60 -13.23
CA GLN A 128 -7.16 10.93 -14.00
C GLN A 128 -6.42 9.83 -13.24
N THR A 129 -6.18 8.73 -13.97
CA THR A 129 -5.21 7.66 -13.68
C THR A 129 -3.75 8.13 -13.85
N THR A 130 -3.54 9.44 -13.95
CA THR A 130 -2.25 10.10 -14.17
C THR A 130 -1.96 10.99 -12.97
N GLY A 131 -0.72 10.95 -12.55
CA GLY A 131 -0.25 11.69 -11.41
C GLY A 131 1.11 11.22 -11.00
N ASP A 132 1.77 12.09 -10.23
CA ASP A 132 3.18 11.94 -9.95
C ASP A 132 3.44 10.68 -9.12
N CYS A 133 4.49 9.95 -9.49
CA CYS A 133 4.81 8.66 -8.91
C CYS A 133 6.26 8.68 -8.43
N GLY A 134 6.47 8.35 -7.15
CA GLY A 134 7.82 8.30 -6.59
C GLY A 134 8.64 7.20 -7.27
N ILE A 135 8.15 5.96 -7.18
CA ILE A 135 8.85 4.77 -7.67
C ILE A 135 7.88 3.91 -8.48
N TYR A 136 8.26 3.62 -9.72
CA TYR A 136 7.55 2.69 -10.58
C TYR A 136 8.46 1.56 -11.04
N CYS A 137 8.01 0.34 -10.79
CA CYS A 137 8.71 -0.89 -11.17
C CYS A 137 7.87 -1.66 -12.19
N ASN A 138 8.41 -1.88 -13.39
CA ASN A 138 7.77 -2.65 -14.44
C ASN A 138 8.65 -3.82 -14.88
N ARG A 139 8.24 -5.04 -14.54
CA ARG A 139 8.91 -6.30 -14.91
C ARG A 139 10.33 -6.44 -14.34
N GLY A 140 10.50 -7.43 -13.48
CA GLY A 140 11.80 -7.87 -12.99
C GLY A 140 11.72 -9.11 -12.13
N GLN A 141 12.86 -9.76 -11.94
CA GLN A 141 13.08 -10.85 -10.98
C GLN A 141 14.05 -10.39 -9.87
N GLY A 142 14.00 -9.10 -9.56
CA GLY A 142 14.85 -8.46 -8.58
C GLY A 142 14.16 -8.28 -7.24
N SER A 143 14.76 -7.47 -6.38
CA SER A 143 14.13 -7.03 -5.13
C SER A 143 14.12 -5.51 -4.99
N ILE A 144 13.00 -4.98 -4.49
CA ILE A 144 12.86 -3.57 -4.10
C ILE A 144 12.69 -3.51 -2.59
N VAL A 145 13.59 -2.79 -1.92
CA VAL A 145 13.56 -2.59 -0.47
C VAL A 145 13.59 -1.10 -0.16
N ILE A 146 12.54 -0.60 0.49
CA ILE A 146 12.41 0.81 0.88
C ILE A 146 12.36 0.87 2.40
N ASN A 147 13.28 1.61 3.02
CA ASN A 147 13.38 1.69 4.47
C ASN A 147 13.51 3.13 4.98
N ASN A 148 12.80 3.46 6.07
CA ASN A 148 12.93 4.75 6.74
C ASN A 148 12.84 5.96 5.78
N SER A 149 11.97 5.86 4.78
CA SER A 149 11.76 6.86 3.74
C SER A 149 10.38 7.50 3.90
N TYR A 150 10.21 8.68 3.32
CA TYR A 150 9.01 9.48 3.47
C TYR A 150 8.49 9.94 2.11
N CYS A 151 7.17 9.99 1.94
CA CYS A 151 6.54 10.57 0.75
C CYS A 151 5.43 11.56 1.13
N GLU A 152 5.41 12.72 0.47
CA GLU A 152 4.31 13.70 0.51
C GLU A 152 3.76 13.93 -0.90
N GLY A 153 2.44 14.02 -1.00
CA GLY A 153 1.71 14.23 -2.26
C GLY A 153 1.83 13.08 -3.28
N GLY A 154 1.43 13.38 -4.53
CA GLY A 154 1.47 12.50 -5.70
C GLY A 154 0.35 11.46 -5.75
N SER A 155 0.31 10.66 -6.82
CA SER A 155 -0.66 9.58 -7.00
C SER A 155 -0.19 8.22 -6.48
N TYR A 156 1.12 7.99 -6.42
CA TYR A 156 1.68 6.78 -5.85
C TYR A 156 3.03 7.10 -5.19
N PHE A 157 3.25 6.61 -3.95
CA PHE A 157 4.63 6.51 -3.48
C PHE A 157 5.33 5.40 -4.27
N VAL A 158 4.70 4.23 -4.35
CA VAL A 158 5.22 3.07 -5.08
C VAL A 158 4.13 2.40 -5.91
N SER A 159 4.42 2.13 -7.18
CA SER A 159 3.62 1.30 -8.07
C SER A 159 4.49 0.20 -8.68
N ILE A 160 4.13 -1.06 -8.50
CA ILE A 160 4.86 -2.21 -9.02
C ILE A 160 3.92 -3.04 -9.88
N ASN A 161 4.35 -3.39 -11.09
CA ASN A 161 3.55 -4.22 -12.00
C ASN A 161 3.90 -5.69 -11.97
N GLU A 162 5.19 -6.02 -11.87
CA GLU A 162 5.69 -7.40 -11.89
C GLU A 162 7.11 -7.36 -11.32
N TYR A 163 7.31 -7.96 -10.14
CA TYR A 163 8.62 -8.06 -9.48
C TYR A 163 8.64 -9.27 -8.54
N GLU A 164 9.81 -9.86 -8.29
CA GLU A 164 9.89 -11.01 -7.38
C GLU A 164 9.60 -10.58 -5.93
N ILE A 165 10.36 -9.60 -5.42
CA ILE A 165 10.29 -9.22 -4.00
C ILE A 165 10.07 -7.72 -3.84
N PHE A 166 9.07 -7.35 -3.04
CA PHE A 166 8.88 -5.99 -2.54
C PHE A 166 8.84 -5.98 -1.02
N ARG A 167 9.62 -5.08 -0.41
CA ARG A 167 9.57 -4.82 1.04
C ARG A 167 9.62 -3.33 1.32
N MET A 168 8.73 -2.87 2.18
CA MET A 168 8.72 -1.50 2.67
C MET A 168 8.62 -1.48 4.18
N SER A 169 9.58 -0.84 4.84
CA SER A 169 9.64 -0.78 6.31
C SER A 169 9.93 0.60 6.87
N GLN A 170 9.35 0.90 8.04
CA GLN A 170 9.59 2.16 8.77
C GLN A 170 9.34 3.44 7.94
N CYS A 171 8.58 3.34 6.86
CA CYS A 171 8.28 4.46 5.97
C CYS A 171 7.07 5.24 6.47
N GLN A 172 6.98 6.50 6.05
CA GLN A 172 5.92 7.43 6.39
C GLN A 172 5.33 8.08 5.13
N THR A 173 4.08 8.49 5.23
CA THR A 173 3.37 9.23 4.20
C THR A 173 2.59 10.37 4.87
N GLU A 174 2.64 11.59 4.31
CA GLU A 174 1.88 12.75 4.79
C GLU A 174 0.98 13.30 3.67
N ASP A 175 -0.18 13.82 4.08
CA ASP A 175 -1.17 14.55 3.26
C ASP A 175 -1.35 14.06 1.82
N ILE A 176 -1.93 12.88 1.73
CA ILE A 176 -2.55 12.37 0.50
C ILE A 176 -4.04 12.79 0.53
N MET A 177 -4.31 14.09 0.63
CA MET A 177 -5.68 14.60 0.86
C MET A 177 -6.50 14.78 -0.42
N TYR A 178 -5.90 14.69 -1.60
CA TYR A 178 -6.59 14.96 -2.86
C TYR A 178 -6.61 13.72 -3.77
N ALA A 179 -7.83 13.22 -4.03
CA ALA A 179 -8.27 12.27 -5.05
C ALA A 179 -7.31 11.15 -5.58
N ASP A 180 -7.81 9.92 -5.48
CA ASP A 180 -7.37 8.62 -6.06
C ASP A 180 -5.92 8.14 -5.93
N VAL A 181 -5.23 8.57 -4.88
CA VAL A 181 -3.86 8.12 -4.60
C VAL A 181 -3.83 6.76 -3.89
N ASN A 182 -3.15 5.77 -4.47
CA ASN A 182 -2.81 4.52 -3.79
C ASN A 182 -1.37 4.66 -3.33
N ALA A 183 -1.12 4.68 -2.03
CA ALA A 183 0.24 4.86 -1.54
C ALA A 183 1.16 3.72 -2.01
N VAL A 184 0.60 2.51 -2.08
CA VAL A 184 1.27 1.31 -2.59
C VAL A 184 0.29 0.55 -3.47
N ASP A 185 0.66 0.35 -4.74
CA ASP A 185 -0.08 -0.47 -5.71
C ASP A 185 0.83 -1.57 -6.25
N LEU A 186 0.58 -2.82 -5.85
CA LEU A 186 1.38 -3.96 -6.26
C LEU A 186 0.53 -4.89 -7.13
N ASN A 187 0.98 -5.09 -8.36
CA ASN A 187 0.49 -6.11 -9.28
C ASN A 187 1.59 -7.18 -9.45
N ASP A 188 1.18 -8.44 -9.53
CA ASP A 188 2.01 -9.61 -9.84
C ASP A 188 3.31 -9.78 -9.02
N VAL A 189 3.37 -9.28 -7.79
CA VAL A 189 4.54 -9.46 -6.91
C VAL A 189 4.54 -10.83 -6.22
N GLU A 190 5.65 -11.59 -6.28
CA GLU A 190 5.73 -12.93 -5.66
C GLU A 190 5.71 -12.88 -4.13
N VAL A 191 6.49 -11.96 -3.54
CA VAL A 191 6.53 -11.72 -2.11
C VAL A 191 6.40 -10.23 -1.82
N ALA A 192 5.28 -9.83 -1.21
CA ALA A 192 5.05 -8.47 -0.75
C ALA A 192 5.09 -8.38 0.78
N GLY A 193 5.86 -7.43 1.32
CA GLY A 193 5.97 -7.18 2.75
C GLY A 193 5.85 -5.70 3.10
N LEU A 194 4.90 -5.33 3.94
CA LEU A 194 4.72 -3.96 4.43
C LEU A 194 4.79 -3.92 5.96
N VAL A 195 5.85 -3.36 6.52
CA VAL A 195 6.10 -3.32 7.99
C VAL A 195 6.51 -1.94 8.48
N SER A 196 5.56 -1.08 8.87
CA SER A 196 5.89 0.25 9.42
C SER A 196 5.11 0.59 10.68
N LYS A 197 5.63 1.61 11.38
CA LYS A 197 5.11 2.15 12.64
C LYS A 197 4.17 3.35 12.49
N ASN A 198 4.03 3.93 11.29
CA ASN A 198 3.25 5.15 11.04
C ASN A 198 2.93 5.31 9.54
N PHE A 199 1.96 4.55 9.05
CA PHE A 199 1.51 4.73 7.67
C PHE A 199 0.20 5.49 7.61
N ARG A 200 0.08 6.44 6.68
CA ARG A 200 -1.17 7.13 6.38
C ARG A 200 -1.52 6.96 4.91
N PHE A 201 -2.45 6.08 4.62
CA PHE A 201 -2.85 5.77 3.25
C PHE A 201 -4.34 5.98 3.08
N ARG A 202 -4.75 6.30 1.86
CA ARG A 202 -6.14 6.15 1.46
C ARG A 202 -6.48 4.69 1.19
N CYS A 203 -5.67 4.03 0.37
CA CYS A 203 -5.83 2.63 -0.02
C CYS A 203 -4.48 1.95 -0.21
N LEU A 204 -4.40 0.70 0.24
CA LEU A 204 -3.35 -0.24 -0.13
C LEU A 204 -3.93 -1.29 -1.07
N ARG A 205 -3.29 -1.50 -2.22
CA ARG A 205 -3.75 -2.47 -3.21
C ARG A 205 -2.69 -3.51 -3.50
N PHE A 206 -3.08 -4.77 -3.32
CA PHE A 206 -2.28 -5.94 -3.64
C PHE A 206 -3.09 -6.82 -4.58
N TYR A 207 -2.66 -6.93 -5.82
CA TYR A 207 -3.29 -7.74 -6.85
C TYR A 207 -2.29 -8.73 -7.43
N ASN A 208 -2.76 -9.94 -7.69
CA ASN A 208 -1.99 -10.92 -8.42
C ASN A 208 -2.83 -11.63 -9.48
N SER A 209 -2.16 -12.18 -10.49
CA SER A 209 -2.76 -13.10 -11.45
C SER A 209 -2.63 -14.57 -11.01
N ASP A 210 -1.67 -14.88 -10.12
CA ASP A 210 -1.41 -16.24 -9.62
C ASP A 210 -1.56 -16.31 -8.08
N ILE A 211 -2.39 -17.25 -7.63
CA ILE A 211 -2.66 -17.49 -6.21
C ILE A 211 -1.41 -18.03 -5.51
N LYS A 212 -0.37 -18.56 -6.16
CA LYS A 212 0.80 -19.19 -5.46
C LYS A 212 1.73 -18.25 -4.68
N LYS A 213 1.39 -16.97 -4.55
CA LYS A 213 2.27 -15.92 -4.04
C LYS A 213 1.95 -15.55 -2.59
N ARG A 214 2.84 -14.79 -1.93
CA ARG A 214 2.74 -14.47 -0.50
C ARG A 214 2.63 -12.97 -0.25
N CYS A 215 1.70 -12.56 0.61
CA CYS A 215 1.52 -11.18 1.04
C CYS A 215 1.52 -11.08 2.57
N ILE A 216 2.35 -10.19 3.11
CA ILE A 216 2.41 -9.89 4.54
C ILE A 216 2.24 -8.38 4.73
N ILE A 217 1.18 -8.02 5.45
CA ILE A 217 0.88 -6.66 5.87
C ILE A 217 0.91 -6.65 7.40
N GLN A 218 1.87 -5.93 7.96
CA GLN A 218 2.00 -5.72 9.40
C GLN A 218 2.24 -4.24 9.68
N ALA A 219 1.18 -3.46 9.85
CA ALA A 219 1.30 -2.03 10.08
C ALA A 219 1.08 -1.70 11.57
N VAL A 220 2.14 -1.61 12.37
CA VAL A 220 2.02 -1.10 13.74
C VAL A 220 1.58 0.37 13.64
N ASN A 221 0.34 0.73 14.01
CA ASN A 221 -0.23 2.08 13.84
C ASN A 221 -0.28 2.61 12.39
N ALA A 222 -0.94 1.90 11.47
CA ALA A 222 -1.45 2.56 10.27
C ALA A 222 -2.65 3.46 10.63
N VAL A 223 -2.54 4.77 10.42
CA VAL A 223 -3.68 5.66 10.54
C VAL A 223 -4.09 6.00 9.12
N SER A 224 -4.96 5.18 8.52
CA SER A 224 -5.70 5.69 7.36
C SER A 224 -6.52 6.89 7.87
N LYS A 225 -6.58 7.97 7.11
CA LYS A 225 -7.63 8.98 7.28
C LYS A 225 -8.10 9.24 5.87
N SER A 226 -8.97 8.37 5.40
CA SER A 226 -9.76 8.73 4.23
C SER A 226 -10.61 9.94 4.64
N ASN A 227 -10.65 10.97 3.80
CA ASN A 227 -11.61 12.06 3.83
C ASN A 227 -11.78 12.37 2.34
N LEU A 228 -12.63 11.62 1.62
CA LEU A 228 -12.56 11.65 0.16
C LEU A 228 -13.86 11.50 -0.61
N ILE A 229 -14.17 12.53 -1.40
CA ILE A 229 -15.39 12.64 -2.19
C ILE A 229 -15.24 11.93 -3.53
N GLY A 230 -15.97 10.81 -3.70
CA GLY A 230 -16.36 10.34 -5.02
C GLY A 230 -15.62 9.12 -5.63
N SER A 231 -15.14 8.11 -4.89
CA SER A 231 -14.68 6.85 -5.51
C SER A 231 -15.62 5.66 -5.35
N LYS A 232 -15.48 4.71 -6.27
CA LYS A 232 -16.26 3.46 -6.33
C LYS A 232 -15.87 2.42 -5.27
N TYR A 233 -14.68 2.55 -4.69
CA TYR A 233 -14.20 1.73 -3.58
C TYR A 233 -13.40 2.61 -2.62
N GLN A 234 -13.78 2.62 -1.34
CA GLN A 234 -13.01 3.25 -0.26
C GLN A 234 -12.53 2.14 0.67
N GLN A 235 -11.26 1.75 0.56
CA GLN A 235 -10.75 0.57 1.26
C GLN A 235 -9.44 0.87 1.99
N GLY A 236 -9.32 0.46 3.26
CA GLY A 236 -8.07 0.55 4.00
C GLY A 236 -7.00 -0.37 3.41
N ALA A 237 -7.36 -1.64 3.22
CA ALA A 237 -6.55 -2.63 2.50
C ALA A 237 -7.41 -3.47 1.55
N LEU A 238 -6.91 -3.67 0.34
CA LEU A 238 -7.45 -4.61 -0.64
C LEU A 238 -6.37 -5.62 -1.04
N VAL A 239 -6.67 -6.91 -0.86
CA VAL A 239 -5.77 -8.00 -1.23
C VAL A 239 -6.49 -9.01 -2.11
N ARG A 240 -5.90 -9.38 -3.25
CA ARG A 240 -6.50 -10.37 -4.17
C ARG A 240 -5.49 -11.37 -4.69
N TYR A 241 -5.90 -12.63 -4.78
CA TYR A 241 -5.19 -13.72 -5.45
C TYR A 241 -3.82 -14.04 -4.82
N TYR A 242 -3.82 -14.49 -3.56
CA TYR A 242 -2.61 -14.83 -2.82
C TYR A 242 -2.80 -16.14 -2.04
N ASP A 243 -1.73 -16.92 -1.90
CA ASP A 243 -1.78 -18.26 -1.27
C ASP A 243 -1.87 -18.07 0.23
N LEU A 244 -0.99 -17.20 0.73
CA LEU A 244 -0.88 -16.82 2.12
C LEU A 244 -0.98 -15.30 2.24
N VAL A 245 -1.97 -14.84 2.99
CA VAL A 245 -2.19 -13.44 3.35
C VAL A 245 -2.20 -13.30 4.86
N ASN A 246 -1.31 -12.47 5.40
CA ASN A 246 -1.30 -12.10 6.82
C ASN A 246 -1.50 -10.59 6.97
N ILE A 247 -2.57 -10.18 7.65
CA ILE A 247 -2.86 -8.79 8.02
C ILE A 247 -2.96 -8.73 9.55
N ILE A 248 -1.89 -8.30 10.20
CA ILE A 248 -1.73 -8.46 11.65
C ILE A 248 -1.42 -7.13 12.32
N SER A 249 -2.05 -6.89 13.48
CA SER A 249 -1.77 -5.74 14.36
C SER A 249 -1.81 -4.39 13.64
N SER A 250 -2.72 -4.28 12.67
CA SER A 250 -2.87 -3.09 11.83
C SER A 250 -4.00 -2.20 12.31
N ILE A 251 -3.78 -0.89 12.25
CA ILE A 251 -4.84 0.09 12.48
C ILE A 251 -5.36 0.56 11.11
N PHE A 252 -6.67 0.69 10.96
CA PHE A 252 -7.32 1.21 9.76
C PHE A 252 -8.41 2.18 10.21
N GLU A 253 -8.16 3.47 10.02
CA GLU A 253 -9.13 4.52 10.31
C GLU A 253 -9.69 5.04 8.97
N ILE A 254 -11.00 4.94 8.76
CA ILE A 254 -11.65 5.40 7.54
C ILE A 254 -12.72 6.38 7.98
N ALA A 255 -12.47 7.67 7.78
CA ALA A 255 -13.55 8.66 7.83
C ALA A 255 -14.12 8.81 6.42
N ASN A 256 -15.43 8.97 6.31
CA ASN A 256 -16.08 9.28 5.05
C ASN A 256 -16.83 10.59 5.23
N GLY A 257 -16.39 11.63 4.53
CA GLY A 257 -17.05 12.94 4.50
C GLY A 257 -17.88 13.15 3.24
N CYS A 258 -18.25 12.08 2.52
CA CYS A 258 -18.41 12.22 1.09
C CYS A 258 -19.42 11.31 0.37
N SER A 259 -19.99 11.84 -0.71
CA SER A 259 -21.21 11.38 -1.41
C SER A 259 -20.95 10.53 -2.67
N GLY A 260 -20.06 9.54 -2.60
CA GLY A 260 -19.55 8.82 -3.78
C GLY A 260 -20.16 7.43 -3.98
N ALA A 261 -20.40 7.03 -5.23
CA ALA A 261 -20.99 5.72 -5.55
C ALA A 261 -20.05 4.52 -5.35
N GLY A 262 -19.89 4.02 -4.12
CA GLY A 262 -18.95 2.92 -3.86
C GLY A 262 -19.12 2.15 -2.54
N GLN A 263 -18.65 0.90 -2.51
CA GLN A 263 -18.55 0.10 -1.28
C GLN A 263 -17.37 0.60 -0.43
N THR A 264 -17.57 0.70 0.89
CA THR A 264 -16.50 1.06 1.84
C THR A 264 -16.06 -0.18 2.61
N ALA A 265 -14.76 -0.47 2.70
CA ALA A 265 -14.25 -1.55 3.54
C ALA A 265 -13.01 -1.21 4.37
N GLY A 266 -12.88 -1.75 5.57
CA GLY A 266 -11.61 -1.71 6.30
C GLY A 266 -10.56 -2.58 5.61
N ILE A 267 -10.86 -3.87 5.54
CA ILE A 267 -10.05 -4.89 4.86
C ILE A 267 -10.97 -5.63 3.89
N ASP A 268 -10.59 -5.75 2.62
CA ASP A 268 -11.27 -6.60 1.65
C ASP A 268 -10.27 -7.62 1.06
N THR A 269 -10.64 -8.90 1.06
CA THR A 269 -9.79 -10.00 0.58
C THR A 269 -10.52 -10.88 -0.42
N TYR A 270 -9.85 -11.27 -1.51
CA TYR A 270 -10.45 -12.08 -2.57
C TYR A 270 -9.53 -13.23 -3.01
N ASN A 271 -10.10 -14.43 -3.16
CA ASN A 271 -9.42 -15.61 -3.73
C ASN A 271 -8.09 -15.91 -3.01
N CYS A 272 -8.17 -16.17 -1.71
CA CYS A 272 -7.00 -16.54 -0.89
C CYS A 272 -7.14 -17.95 -0.33
N ASN A 273 -6.05 -18.73 -0.33
CA ASN A 273 -6.06 -20.12 0.14
C ASN A 273 -5.80 -20.27 1.65
N GLN A 274 -5.10 -19.30 2.24
CA GLN A 274 -4.79 -19.19 3.64
C GLN A 274 -4.79 -17.69 4.00
N LEU A 275 -5.62 -17.32 4.96
CA LEU A 275 -5.75 -15.94 5.40
C LEU A 275 -5.62 -15.87 6.92
N LEU A 276 -4.85 -14.92 7.43
CA LEU A 276 -4.85 -14.52 8.83
C LEU A 276 -5.12 -13.02 8.93
N VAL A 277 -6.22 -12.65 9.57
CA VAL A 277 -6.55 -11.28 9.95
C VAL A 277 -6.61 -11.23 11.48
N ASP A 278 -5.53 -10.78 12.12
CA ASP A 278 -5.36 -10.87 13.59
C ASP A 278 -5.07 -9.51 14.25
N LYS A 279 -5.74 -9.20 15.36
CA LYS A 279 -5.45 -8.02 16.23
C LYS A 279 -5.50 -6.67 15.51
N ASN A 280 -6.32 -6.52 14.49
CA ASN A 280 -6.46 -5.25 13.80
C ASN A 280 -7.45 -4.33 14.54
N ILE A 281 -7.26 -3.02 14.42
CA ILE A 281 -8.21 -1.99 14.89
C ILE A 281 -8.76 -1.32 13.64
N ILE A 282 -10.05 -1.50 13.36
CA ILE A 282 -10.73 -0.94 12.20
C ILE A 282 -11.78 0.05 12.71
N SER A 283 -11.65 1.32 12.38
CA SER A 283 -12.63 2.35 12.71
C SER A 283 -13.15 2.97 11.43
N ILE A 284 -14.43 2.83 11.16
CA ILE A 284 -15.09 3.34 9.96
C ILE A 284 -16.19 4.30 10.40
N ASN A 285 -16.16 5.55 9.94
CA ASN A 285 -17.18 6.55 10.20
C ASN A 285 -17.82 6.98 8.87
N ILE A 286 -19.12 6.71 8.69
CA ILE A 286 -19.82 6.84 7.42
C ILE A 286 -21.09 7.69 7.55
N THR A 287 -21.17 8.66 6.64
CA THR A 287 -22.37 9.46 6.38
C THR A 287 -23.03 9.12 5.04
N ASP A 288 -22.49 8.19 4.26
CA ASP A 288 -22.85 7.91 2.85
C ASP A 288 -23.88 6.76 2.69
N THR A 289 -24.47 6.67 1.50
CA THR A 289 -25.65 5.85 1.17
C THR A 289 -25.37 4.40 0.73
N TYR A 290 -24.11 3.93 0.71
CA TYR A 290 -23.71 2.64 0.14
C TYR A 290 -23.34 1.57 1.19
N GLN A 291 -23.23 0.30 0.77
CA GLN A 291 -22.83 -0.82 1.62
C GLN A 291 -21.43 -0.61 2.23
N THR A 292 -21.29 -0.98 3.50
CA THR A 292 -20.02 -0.95 4.24
C THR A 292 -19.65 -2.33 4.74
N ARG A 293 -18.35 -2.62 4.82
CA ARG A 293 -17.81 -3.81 5.50
C ARG A 293 -16.66 -3.39 6.42
N GLY A 294 -16.60 -3.89 7.65
CA GLY A 294 -15.37 -3.78 8.42
C GLY A 294 -14.29 -4.68 7.80
N ILE A 295 -14.61 -5.96 7.65
CA ILE A 295 -13.80 -6.98 6.96
C ILE A 295 -14.67 -7.70 5.92
N GLY A 296 -14.24 -7.75 4.67
CA GLY A 296 -14.85 -8.55 3.59
C GLY A 296 -13.96 -9.71 3.15
N LEU A 297 -14.54 -10.90 3.09
CA LEU A 297 -13.88 -12.18 2.78
C LEU A 297 -14.58 -12.82 1.58
N PHE A 298 -13.89 -12.98 0.45
CA PHE A 298 -14.51 -13.50 -0.77
C PHE A 298 -13.71 -14.65 -1.35
N ASN A 299 -14.34 -15.83 -1.52
CA ASN A 299 -13.70 -17.04 -2.03
C ASN A 299 -12.43 -17.37 -1.23
N ILE A 300 -12.58 -17.51 0.08
CA ILE A 300 -11.47 -17.77 0.99
C ILE A 300 -11.57 -19.19 1.49
N ASN A 301 -10.49 -19.95 1.34
CA ASN A 301 -10.34 -21.25 1.99
C ASN A 301 -9.43 -21.06 3.22
N ASN A 302 -9.69 -21.77 4.32
CA ASN A 302 -8.84 -21.77 5.52
C ASN A 302 -8.47 -20.34 6.02
N GLY A 303 -9.46 -19.47 6.16
CA GLY A 303 -9.27 -18.16 6.77
C GLY A 303 -9.33 -18.22 8.30
N ASN A 304 -8.45 -17.49 8.99
CA ASN A 304 -8.55 -17.22 10.42
C ASN A 304 -8.68 -15.72 10.64
N VAL A 305 -9.80 -15.29 11.23
CA VAL A 305 -10.10 -13.89 11.52
C VAL A 305 -10.35 -13.76 13.02
N GLU A 306 -9.36 -13.24 13.74
CA GLU A 306 -9.34 -13.30 15.20
C GLU A 306 -8.87 -12.01 15.89
N GLY A 307 -9.40 -11.74 17.08
CA GLY A 307 -8.88 -10.67 17.95
C GLY A 307 -9.01 -9.23 17.41
N ASN A 308 -9.79 -9.00 16.36
CA ASN A 308 -9.94 -7.69 15.74
C ASN A 308 -10.92 -6.81 16.53
N ASN A 309 -10.70 -5.49 16.56
CA ASN A 309 -11.61 -4.50 17.11
C ASN A 309 -12.15 -3.63 15.99
N LEU A 310 -13.44 -3.75 15.71
CA LEU A 310 -14.13 -3.07 14.64
C LEU A 310 -15.13 -2.07 15.25
N ARG A 311 -15.04 -0.81 14.85
CA ARG A 311 -16.02 0.22 15.15
C ARG A 311 -16.56 0.77 13.84
N ILE A 312 -17.85 0.66 13.62
CA ILE A 312 -18.52 1.19 12.43
C ILE A 312 -19.60 2.16 12.92
N ASP A 313 -19.34 3.45 12.78
CA ASP A 313 -20.30 4.50 13.07
C ASP A 313 -20.98 4.87 11.75
N ASN A 314 -22.25 4.49 11.59
CA ASN A 314 -22.98 4.69 10.34
C ASN A 314 -24.30 5.45 10.58
N THR A 315 -24.62 6.44 9.76
CA THR A 315 -25.90 7.16 9.86
C THR A 315 -26.91 6.79 8.77
N ASN A 316 -26.56 5.90 7.85
CA ASN A 316 -27.39 5.53 6.72
C ASN A 316 -28.32 4.33 7.02
N ILE A 317 -29.61 4.51 6.72
CA ILE A 317 -30.67 3.51 6.94
C ILE A 317 -31.07 2.74 5.66
N GLY A 318 -30.53 3.14 4.50
CA GLY A 318 -30.96 2.64 3.18
C GLY A 318 -30.27 1.34 2.72
N GLN A 319 -29.08 1.02 3.24
CA GLN A 319 -28.26 -0.13 2.84
C GLN A 319 -27.87 -0.98 4.04
N ASN A 320 -27.40 -2.20 3.76
CA ASN A 320 -26.81 -3.08 4.77
C ASN A 320 -25.35 -2.70 5.02
N HIS A 321 -24.95 -2.70 6.28
CA HIS A 321 -23.59 -2.43 6.71
C HIS A 321 -23.12 -3.60 7.55
N TYR A 322 -21.90 -4.07 7.30
CA TYR A 322 -21.41 -5.32 7.84
C TYR A 322 -20.20 -5.11 8.71
N GLY A 323 -20.13 -5.74 9.88
CA GLY A 323 -18.89 -5.84 10.64
C GLY A 323 -17.89 -6.73 9.90
N ILE A 324 -18.25 -8.00 9.74
CA ILE A 324 -17.53 -9.00 8.96
C ILE A 324 -18.51 -9.65 7.97
N PHE A 325 -18.13 -9.67 6.70
CA PHE A 325 -18.93 -10.23 5.62
C PHE A 325 -18.12 -11.28 4.88
N GLY A 326 -18.63 -12.50 4.74
CA GLY A 326 -18.01 -13.54 3.93
C GLY A 326 -18.94 -14.08 2.85
N GLN A 327 -18.33 -14.38 1.71
CA GLN A 327 -18.98 -14.95 0.54
C GLN A 327 -18.09 -16.09 0.01
N ASN A 328 -18.64 -17.30 -0.14
CA ASN A 328 -17.87 -18.52 -0.44
C ASN A 328 -16.66 -18.67 0.50
N LEU A 329 -16.93 -18.62 1.81
CA LEU A 329 -15.94 -18.82 2.85
C LEU A 329 -15.98 -20.29 3.28
N ASP A 330 -14.86 -21.01 3.15
CA ASP A 330 -14.78 -22.43 3.49
C ASP A 330 -13.70 -22.72 4.54
N ASP A 331 -14.00 -23.67 5.44
CA ASP A 331 -13.09 -24.19 6.48
C ASP A 331 -12.42 -23.09 7.32
N SER A 332 -13.12 -21.99 7.56
CA SER A 332 -12.57 -20.80 8.20
C SER A 332 -12.99 -20.66 9.67
N VAL A 333 -12.16 -19.97 10.45
CA VAL A 333 -12.39 -19.66 11.87
C VAL A 333 -12.56 -18.16 12.01
N VAL A 334 -13.65 -17.75 12.64
CA VAL A 334 -13.94 -16.34 12.95
C VAL A 334 -14.30 -16.23 14.43
N ASN A 335 -13.36 -15.80 15.27
CA ASN A 335 -13.50 -15.84 16.73
C ASN A 335 -12.92 -14.60 17.43
N GLY A 336 -13.39 -14.29 18.64
CA GLY A 336 -12.77 -13.25 19.48
C GLY A 336 -12.69 -11.84 18.87
N ASN A 337 -13.54 -11.51 17.90
CA ASN A 337 -13.62 -10.18 17.30
C ASN A 337 -14.65 -9.32 18.04
N ASN A 338 -14.30 -8.08 18.33
CA ASN A 338 -15.19 -7.09 18.93
C ASN A 338 -15.75 -6.20 17.82
N VAL A 339 -17.07 -6.23 17.60
CA VAL A 339 -17.74 -5.47 16.54
C VAL A 339 -18.76 -4.52 17.17
N ASN A 340 -18.43 -3.24 17.19
CA ASN A 340 -19.30 -2.18 17.71
C ASN A 340 -19.89 -1.37 16.55
N MET A 341 -21.21 -1.45 16.36
CA MET A 341 -21.93 -0.69 15.33
C MET A 341 -22.92 0.27 16.00
N VAL A 342 -22.78 1.57 15.72
CA VAL A 342 -23.43 2.62 16.53
C VAL A 342 -24.53 3.31 15.73
N ASN A 343 -25.63 2.62 15.42
CA ASN A 343 -26.92 3.27 15.13
C ASN A 343 -28.14 2.32 15.14
N SER A 344 -29.18 2.65 15.89
CA SER A 344 -30.35 1.77 16.05
C SER A 344 -31.27 1.70 14.81
N GLY A 345 -31.15 2.65 13.87
CA GLY A 345 -31.96 2.70 12.64
C GLY A 345 -31.28 2.18 11.37
N ALA A 346 -29.99 1.86 11.43
CA ALA A 346 -29.24 1.33 10.30
C ALA A 346 -29.45 -0.19 10.16
N LYS A 347 -29.33 -0.72 8.93
CA LYS A 347 -29.36 -2.17 8.68
C LYS A 347 -27.98 -2.77 8.96
N ASP A 348 -27.58 -2.68 10.22
CA ASP A 348 -26.28 -3.07 10.71
C ASP A 348 -26.27 -4.57 11.04
N VAL A 349 -25.32 -5.30 10.45
CA VAL A 349 -25.17 -6.75 10.59
C VAL A 349 -23.73 -7.05 10.98
N GLY A 350 -23.45 -7.47 12.21
CA GLY A 350 -22.03 -7.65 12.58
C GLY A 350 -21.34 -8.80 11.88
N TYR A 351 -22.06 -9.89 11.56
CA TYR A 351 -21.51 -11.05 10.86
C TYR A 351 -22.51 -11.57 9.84
N SER A 352 -22.06 -11.83 8.61
CA SER A 352 -22.90 -12.39 7.55
C SER A 352 -22.09 -13.33 6.67
N TRP A 353 -22.65 -14.51 6.43
CA TRP A 353 -22.12 -15.54 5.52
C TRP A 353 -23.18 -15.86 4.46
N ASP A 354 -22.76 -16.21 3.25
CA ASP A 354 -23.68 -16.70 2.22
C ASP A 354 -23.93 -18.21 2.33
N ALA A 355 -25.00 -18.68 1.69
CA ALA A 355 -25.45 -20.07 1.74
C ALA A 355 -24.43 -21.08 1.19
N THR A 356 -23.48 -20.62 0.38
CA THR A 356 -22.44 -21.44 -0.25
C THR A 356 -21.18 -21.59 0.62
N SER A 357 -21.10 -20.88 1.76
CA SER A 357 -20.02 -21.00 2.73
C SER A 357 -20.17 -22.25 3.62
N THR A 358 -19.14 -23.09 3.72
CA THR A 358 -19.20 -24.39 4.42
C THR A 358 -18.07 -24.61 5.43
N GLY A 359 -18.26 -25.49 6.41
CA GLY A 359 -17.18 -25.88 7.35
C GLY A 359 -16.71 -24.81 8.34
N ASN A 360 -17.33 -23.62 8.35
CA ASN A 360 -16.89 -22.50 9.18
C ASN A 360 -17.22 -22.67 10.66
N ARG A 361 -16.35 -22.13 11.52
CA ARG A 361 -16.46 -22.18 12.99
C ARG A 361 -16.36 -20.78 13.59
N GLY A 362 -17.17 -20.50 14.61
CA GLY A 362 -17.06 -19.27 15.41
C GLY A 362 -17.37 -19.52 16.89
N ALA A 363 -16.66 -18.84 17.79
CA ALA A 363 -16.89 -18.86 19.24
C ALA A 363 -16.24 -17.66 19.96
N GLY A 364 -16.83 -17.23 21.09
CA GLY A 364 -16.19 -16.35 22.08
C GLY A 364 -16.48 -14.84 21.94
N ASN A 365 -16.90 -14.21 23.06
CA ASN A 365 -17.11 -12.77 23.33
C ASN A 365 -17.61 -11.94 22.14
N LEU A 366 -18.78 -12.33 21.65
CA LEU A 366 -19.57 -11.60 20.67
C LEU A 366 -20.27 -10.42 21.39
N ALA A 367 -19.57 -9.32 21.65
CA ALA A 367 -20.21 -8.09 22.12
C ALA A 367 -20.91 -7.43 20.93
N LEU A 368 -22.19 -7.72 20.75
CA LEU A 368 -22.99 -7.18 19.65
C LEU A 368 -23.84 -6.01 20.13
N ASN A 369 -23.62 -4.85 19.54
CA ASN A 369 -24.56 -3.75 19.61
C ASN A 369 -24.92 -3.40 18.16
N PHE A 370 -26.17 -3.65 17.76
CA PHE A 370 -26.66 -3.47 16.39
C PHE A 370 -27.97 -2.67 16.38
N GLY A 371 -28.26 -2.06 15.23
CA GLY A 371 -29.60 -1.62 14.87
C GLY A 371 -30.56 -2.75 14.52
N THR A 372 -31.83 -2.41 14.28
CA THR A 372 -33.01 -3.30 14.32
C THR A 372 -33.15 -4.35 13.20
N ALA A 373 -32.13 -4.68 12.39
CA ALA A 373 -32.27 -5.56 11.23
C ALA A 373 -31.54 -6.90 11.39
N GLU A 374 -32.28 -7.98 11.65
CA GLU A 374 -31.82 -9.36 11.46
C GLU A 374 -32.18 -9.82 10.04
N ILE A 375 -31.20 -10.34 9.28
CA ILE A 375 -31.45 -11.02 8.00
C ILE A 375 -30.76 -12.38 8.05
N ASP A 376 -31.57 -13.45 8.09
CA ASP A 376 -31.14 -14.83 7.87
C ASP A 376 -31.08 -15.10 6.36
N LEU A 377 -29.88 -15.35 5.82
CA LEU A 377 -29.64 -15.64 4.40
C LEU A 377 -29.58 -17.15 4.08
N GLY A 378 -29.98 -18.02 5.01
CA GLY A 378 -30.11 -19.45 4.77
C GLY A 378 -28.75 -20.14 4.61
N GLY A 379 -28.07 -20.41 5.72
CA GLY A 379 -26.83 -21.18 5.74
C GLY A 379 -26.07 -20.98 7.05
N ASN A 380 -26.28 -21.90 7.99
CA ASN A 380 -25.73 -21.94 9.35
C ASN A 380 -26.06 -20.72 10.22
N SER A 381 -27.07 -20.90 11.08
CA SER A 381 -27.38 -20.02 12.20
C SER A 381 -26.13 -19.69 13.00
N ILE A 382 -25.84 -18.40 13.18
CA ILE A 382 -25.02 -17.94 14.29
C ILE A 382 -25.87 -18.18 15.53
N ASP A 383 -25.52 -19.19 16.32
CA ASP A 383 -26.15 -19.46 17.60
C ASP A 383 -25.70 -18.37 18.58
N VAL A 384 -26.45 -17.26 18.61
CA VAL A 384 -26.25 -16.18 19.59
C VAL A 384 -26.80 -16.66 20.92
N ASN A 385 -26.06 -17.53 21.61
CA ASN A 385 -26.36 -17.81 23.01
C ASN A 385 -25.98 -16.59 23.85
N GLY A 386 -26.94 -15.68 24.02
CA GLY A 386 -26.93 -14.64 25.04
C GLY A 386 -27.75 -15.09 26.26
N ALA A 387 -27.12 -14.96 27.43
CA ALA A 387 -27.56 -15.27 28.80
C ALA A 387 -27.31 -16.70 29.30
#